data_AF-A0A2D5B5U6-F1
#
_entry.id   AF-A0A2D5B5U6-F1
#
_cell.length_a   1.000
_cell.length_b   1.000
_cell.length_c   1.000
_cell.angle_alpha   90.00
_cell.angle_beta   90.00
_cell.angle_gamma   90.00
#
_symmetry.space_group_name_H-M   'P 1'
#
loop_
_entity.id
_entity.type
_entity.pdbx_description
1 polymer ?
#
loop_
_entity_poly.entity_id
_entity_poly.type
_entity_poly.pdbx_seq_one_letter_code
_entity_poly.pdbx_strand_id
1 'polypeptide(L)'
;MTHFDPNNAPAPHRLIPIVVGAGPRSEIADRPLAGRIAEAIHAGRELLEDADLHPLVVTDLWYLNDREMMLQPTICIGDPEQNAASAFYGSRLPTMLMVEDQYRILMDQDSGIGHACFWGTSHSATMTATDAFIERALGPFLQRAALRATPAGDA
;
A
#
# COMPACT_ATOMS: atom_id res chain seq x y z
N MET A 1 -18.39 6.64 0.16
CA MET A 1 -18.02 6.16 -1.20
C MET A 1 -17.67 7.37 -2.04
N THR A 2 -16.39 7.71 -2.08
CA THR A 2 -15.86 8.88 -2.79
C THR A 2 -15.96 8.61 -4.29
N HIS A 3 -16.69 9.45 -5.02
CA HIS A 3 -16.89 9.29 -6.47
C HIS A 3 -15.60 9.71 -7.17
N PHE A 4 -14.78 8.75 -7.62
CA PHE A 4 -13.62 9.02 -8.45
C PHE A 4 -14.11 9.39 -9.86
N ASP A 5 -13.82 10.62 -10.33
CA ASP A 5 -14.08 10.99 -11.71
C ASP A 5 -12.92 10.47 -12.59
N PRO A 6 -13.14 9.48 -13.47
CA PRO A 6 -12.07 8.93 -14.31
C PRO A 6 -11.51 9.96 -15.30
N ASN A 7 -12.21 11.07 -15.56
CA ASN A 7 -11.72 12.16 -16.40
C ASN A 7 -10.91 13.20 -15.63
N ASN A 8 -10.86 13.10 -14.30
CA ASN A 8 -10.09 13.98 -13.43
C ASN A 8 -9.26 13.16 -12.44
N ALA A 9 -8.40 12.30 -12.99
CA ALA A 9 -7.49 11.50 -12.19
C ALA A 9 -6.52 12.40 -11.41
N PRO A 10 -6.27 12.11 -10.12
CA PRO A 10 -5.28 12.83 -9.34
C PRO A 10 -3.89 12.64 -9.96
N ALA A 11 -3.03 13.65 -9.78
CA ALA A 11 -1.66 13.58 -10.27
C ALA A 11 -0.93 12.36 -9.66
N PRO A 12 0.02 11.72 -10.38
CA PRO A 12 0.67 10.49 -9.91
C PRO A 12 1.30 10.60 -8.51
N HIS A 13 1.88 11.75 -8.16
CA HIS A 13 2.49 11.98 -6.84
C HIS A 13 1.50 12.00 -5.67
N ARG A 14 0.20 12.01 -5.95
CA ARG A 14 -0.89 11.93 -4.98
C ARG A 14 -1.48 10.53 -4.89
N LEU A 15 -1.09 9.60 -5.74
CA LEU A 15 -1.59 8.23 -5.72
C LEU A 15 -0.84 7.38 -4.69
N ILE A 16 -1.58 6.52 -4.00
CA ILE A 16 -1.06 5.46 -3.15
C ILE A 16 -1.50 4.12 -3.75
N PRO A 17 -0.64 3.47 -4.55
CA PRO A 17 -0.95 2.16 -5.09
C PRO A 17 -1.08 1.14 -3.97
N ILE A 18 -2.20 0.40 -3.97
CA ILE A 18 -2.41 -0.76 -3.13
C ILE A 18 -2.43 -1.97 -4.06
N VAL A 19 -1.34 -2.71 -4.07
CA VAL A 19 -1.02 -3.69 -5.11
C VAL A 19 -1.37 -5.10 -4.65
N VAL A 20 -2.21 -5.78 -5.42
CA VAL A 20 -2.60 -7.19 -5.24
C VAL A 20 -2.12 -8.06 -6.39
N GLY A 21 -2.07 -9.38 -6.23
CA GLY A 21 -1.82 -10.30 -7.33
C GLY A 21 -2.93 -10.26 -8.39
N ALA A 22 -2.58 -10.48 -9.67
CA ALA A 22 -3.56 -10.51 -10.76
C ALA A 22 -4.38 -11.82 -10.89
N GLY A 23 -4.07 -12.85 -10.09
CA GLY A 23 -4.73 -14.14 -10.15
C GLY A 23 -6.10 -14.18 -9.44
N PRO A 24 -7.01 -15.12 -9.80
CA PRO A 24 -8.34 -15.23 -9.19
C PRO A 24 -8.34 -15.35 -7.67
N ARG A 25 -7.34 -16.04 -7.10
CA ARG A 25 -7.15 -16.12 -5.64
C ARG A 25 -7.03 -14.74 -5.03
N SER A 26 -6.14 -13.90 -5.55
CA SER A 26 -5.89 -12.56 -5.01
C SER A 26 -7.06 -11.63 -5.24
N GLU A 27 -7.79 -11.78 -6.35
CA GLU A 27 -9.05 -11.05 -6.58
C GLU A 27 -10.11 -11.37 -5.53
N ILE A 28 -10.25 -12.63 -5.12
CA ILE A 28 -11.22 -13.05 -4.10
C ILE A 28 -10.75 -12.73 -2.68
N ALA A 29 -9.47 -12.96 -2.40
CA ALA A 29 -8.92 -12.95 -1.04
C ALA A 29 -8.23 -11.64 -0.66
N ASP A 30 -7.38 -11.10 -1.53
CA ASP A 30 -6.49 -9.98 -1.19
C ASP A 30 -7.10 -8.62 -1.59
N ARG A 31 -7.84 -8.54 -2.71
CA ARG A 31 -8.49 -7.30 -3.17
C ARG A 31 -9.50 -6.73 -2.16
N PRO A 32 -10.33 -7.53 -1.47
CA PRO A 32 -11.18 -7.01 -0.39
C PRO A 32 -10.36 -6.40 0.75
N LEU A 33 -9.21 -6.99 1.09
CA LEU A 33 -8.31 -6.47 2.12
C LEU A 33 -7.63 -5.17 1.67
N ALA A 34 -7.23 -5.08 0.41
CA ALA A 34 -6.77 -3.82 -0.19
C ALA A 34 -7.84 -2.73 -0.15
N GLY A 35 -9.12 -3.09 -0.35
CA GLY A 35 -10.25 -2.19 -0.17
C GLY A 35 -10.36 -1.64 1.25
N ARG A 36 -10.17 -2.49 2.27
CA ARG A 36 -10.16 -2.07 3.68
C ARG A 36 -9.04 -1.08 3.98
N ILE A 37 -7.86 -1.27 3.38
CA ILE A 37 -6.74 -0.32 3.51
C ILE A 37 -7.10 1.01 2.83
N ALA A 38 -7.71 0.98 1.64
CA ALA A 38 -8.15 2.20 0.95
C ALA A 38 -9.16 2.99 1.80
N GLU A 39 -10.13 2.30 2.42
CA GLU A 39 -11.08 2.91 3.36
C GLU A 39 -10.36 3.51 4.58
N ALA A 40 -9.39 2.81 5.15
CA ALA A 40 -8.59 3.31 6.27
C ALA A 40 -7.75 4.54 5.88
N ILE A 41 -7.21 4.60 4.66
CA ILE A 41 -6.50 5.77 4.13
C ILE A 41 -7.46 6.94 3.99
N HIS A 42 -8.66 6.72 3.45
CA HIS A 42 -9.67 7.76 3.33
C HIS A 42 -10.10 8.31 4.68
N ALA A 43 -10.31 7.44 5.68
CA ALA A 43 -10.62 7.85 7.04
C ALA A 43 -9.44 8.59 7.72
N GLY A 44 -8.21 8.17 7.42
CA GLY A 44 -6.99 8.77 7.96
C GLY A 44 -6.61 10.13 7.35
N ARG A 45 -7.29 10.58 6.27
CA ARG A 45 -7.02 11.90 5.67
C ARG A 45 -7.24 13.06 6.63
N GLU A 46 -8.16 12.91 7.58
CA GLU A 46 -8.41 13.94 8.62
C GLU A 46 -7.20 14.16 9.54
N LEU A 47 -6.29 13.17 9.63
CA LEU A 47 -5.09 13.23 10.48
C LEU A 47 -3.87 13.84 9.78
N LEU A 48 -3.97 14.08 8.47
CA LEU A 48 -2.90 14.60 7.62
C LEU A 48 -3.45 15.81 6.88
N GLU A 49 -3.69 16.88 7.64
CA GLU A 49 -4.03 18.19 7.08
C GLU A 49 -3.03 18.50 5.94
N ASP A 50 -3.55 18.89 4.77
CA ASP A 50 -2.84 19.17 3.51
C ASP A 50 -2.40 17.99 2.61
N ALA A 51 -2.44 16.73 3.07
CA ALA A 51 -2.03 15.59 2.24
C ALA A 51 -3.20 15.01 1.42
N ASP A 52 -3.37 15.45 0.17
CA ASP A 52 -4.37 14.92 -0.76
C ASP A 52 -3.96 13.55 -1.35
N LEU A 53 -3.95 12.49 -0.52
CA LEU A 53 -3.50 11.13 -0.88
C LEU A 53 -4.64 10.21 -1.32
N HIS A 54 -4.60 9.74 -2.57
CA HIS A 54 -5.64 8.92 -3.20
C HIS A 54 -5.23 7.45 -3.30
N PRO A 55 -5.82 6.54 -2.49
CA PRO A 55 -5.55 5.12 -2.62
C PRO A 55 -6.11 4.58 -3.93
N LEU A 56 -5.34 3.74 -4.61
CA LEU A 56 -5.74 3.09 -5.85
C LEU A 56 -5.39 1.60 -5.81
N VAL A 57 -6.40 0.73 -5.80
CA VAL A 57 -6.19 -0.72 -5.80
C VAL A 57 -5.89 -1.20 -7.22
N VAL A 58 -4.68 -1.70 -7.44
CA VAL A 58 -4.18 -2.15 -8.75
C VAL A 58 -3.62 -3.57 -8.66
N THR A 59 -3.50 -4.24 -9.80
CA THR A 59 -2.79 -5.52 -9.85
C THR A 59 -1.28 -5.30 -10.01
N ASP A 60 -0.51 -6.27 -9.57
CA ASP A 60 0.94 -6.36 -9.75
C ASP A 60 1.37 -6.28 -11.23
N LEU A 61 0.60 -6.87 -12.14
CA LEU A 61 0.84 -6.78 -13.58
C LEU A 61 0.79 -5.34 -14.09
N TRP A 62 -0.18 -4.54 -13.68
CA TRP A 62 -0.24 -3.13 -14.09
C TRP A 62 0.84 -2.32 -13.40
N TYR A 63 0.97 -2.48 -12.09
CA TYR A 63 1.90 -1.73 -11.27
C TYR A 63 3.36 -1.88 -11.72
N LEU A 64 3.83 -3.12 -11.93
CA LEU A 64 5.23 -3.39 -12.28
C LEU A 64 5.61 -2.93 -13.69
N ASN A 65 4.63 -2.66 -14.55
CA ASN A 65 4.85 -2.14 -15.90
C ASN A 65 4.76 -0.61 -15.98
N ASP A 66 4.38 0.07 -14.90
CA ASP A 66 4.29 1.53 -14.82
C ASP A 66 5.37 2.11 -13.91
N ARG A 67 6.41 2.70 -14.54
CA ARG A 67 7.54 3.27 -13.81
C ARG A 67 7.15 4.49 -12.97
N GLU A 68 6.20 5.31 -13.41
CA GLU A 68 5.78 6.48 -12.62
C GLU A 68 5.04 6.04 -11.37
N MET A 69 4.26 4.96 -11.47
CA MET A 69 3.56 4.35 -10.34
C MET A 69 4.53 3.70 -9.35
N MET A 70 5.57 3.00 -9.83
CA MET A 70 6.60 2.41 -8.98
C MET A 70 7.43 3.44 -8.20
N LEU A 71 7.44 4.71 -8.65
CA LEU A 71 8.06 5.81 -7.91
C LEU A 71 7.18 6.33 -6.77
N GLN A 72 5.92 5.89 -6.64
CA GLN A 72 5.02 6.39 -5.61
C GLN A 72 5.04 5.52 -4.34
N PRO A 73 4.72 6.10 -3.17
CA PRO A 73 4.56 5.34 -1.94
C PRO A 73 3.53 4.23 -2.16
N THR A 74 3.91 2.98 -1.91
CA THR A 74 3.15 1.81 -2.38
C THR A 74 2.95 0.81 -1.25
N ILE A 75 1.75 0.21 -1.17
CA ILE A 75 1.42 -0.87 -0.25
C ILE A 75 1.17 -2.14 -1.06
N CYS A 76 2.00 -3.17 -0.89
CA CYS A 76 1.77 -4.48 -1.49
C CYS A 76 1.16 -5.44 -0.47
N ILE A 77 0.08 -6.12 -0.85
CA ILE A 77 -0.58 -7.13 -0.02
C ILE A 77 -0.69 -8.46 -0.76
N GLY A 78 -0.40 -9.53 -0.05
CA GLY A 78 -0.53 -10.90 -0.54
C GLY A 78 0.82 -11.58 -0.71
N ASP A 79 0.75 -12.91 -0.73
CA ASP A 79 1.92 -13.80 -0.75
C ASP A 79 2.82 -13.54 -1.99
N PRO A 80 4.16 -13.49 -1.84
CA PRO A 80 5.11 -13.37 -2.95
C PRO A 80 4.92 -14.36 -4.11
N GLU A 81 4.40 -15.56 -3.86
CA GLU A 81 4.13 -16.55 -4.92
C GLU A 81 2.92 -16.18 -5.78
N GLN A 82 2.06 -15.28 -5.29
CA GLN A 82 0.80 -14.90 -5.92
C GLN A 82 0.76 -13.41 -6.31
N ASN A 83 1.63 -12.59 -5.73
CA ASN A 83 1.81 -11.17 -6.01
C ASN A 83 3.28 -10.87 -6.31
N ALA A 84 3.58 -10.58 -7.57
CA ALA A 84 4.93 -10.28 -8.04
C ALA A 84 5.51 -9.00 -7.43
N ALA A 85 4.66 -8.02 -7.09
CA ALA A 85 5.11 -6.82 -6.38
C ALA A 85 5.51 -7.16 -4.93
N SER A 86 4.80 -8.06 -4.26
CA SER A 86 5.22 -8.59 -2.96
C SER A 86 6.53 -9.37 -3.05
N ALA A 87 6.76 -10.17 -4.10
CA ALA A 87 8.05 -10.81 -4.33
C ALA A 87 9.19 -9.80 -4.55
N PHE A 88 8.92 -8.74 -5.30
CA PHE A 88 9.88 -7.68 -5.55
C PHE A 88 10.27 -6.97 -4.25
N TYR A 89 9.30 -6.49 -3.47
CA TYR A 89 9.60 -5.74 -2.25
C TYR A 89 10.00 -6.63 -1.06
N GLY A 90 9.56 -7.89 -1.04
CA GLY A 90 9.81 -8.86 0.02
C GLY A 90 11.29 -9.12 0.33
N SER A 91 12.16 -8.91 -0.66
CA SER A 91 13.62 -9.06 -0.53
C SER A 91 14.37 -7.73 -0.35
N ARG A 92 13.67 -6.59 -0.42
CA ARG A 92 14.26 -5.25 -0.48
C ARG A 92 13.90 -4.38 0.72
N LEU A 93 12.73 -4.62 1.31
CA LEU A 93 12.25 -3.84 2.45
C LEU A 93 12.71 -4.46 3.77
N PRO A 94 13.09 -3.63 4.76
CA PRO A 94 13.40 -4.12 6.08
C PRO A 94 12.13 -4.57 6.81
N THR A 95 12.28 -5.54 7.71
CA THR A 95 11.18 -6.01 8.55
C THR A 95 10.79 -4.94 9.57
N MET A 96 9.52 -4.55 9.57
CA MET A 96 8.94 -3.69 10.61
C MET A 96 8.33 -4.51 11.74
N LEU A 97 7.56 -5.54 11.38
CA LEU A 97 6.89 -6.43 12.32
C LEU A 97 6.92 -7.84 11.76
N MET A 98 7.19 -8.82 12.61
CA MET A 98 7.09 -10.23 12.28
C MET A 98 6.50 -10.98 13.46
N VAL A 99 5.47 -11.77 13.17
CA VAL A 99 4.93 -12.77 14.09
C VAL A 99 5.25 -14.13 13.48
N GLU A 100 6.09 -14.88 14.17
CA GLU A 100 6.60 -16.17 13.73
C GLU A 100 5.46 -17.11 13.31
N ASP A 101 5.65 -17.81 12.19
CA ASP A 101 4.69 -18.71 11.54
C ASP A 101 3.31 -18.12 11.19
N GLN A 102 3.11 -16.81 11.33
CA GLN A 102 1.84 -16.16 11.03
C GLN A 102 1.97 -15.15 9.91
N TYR A 103 2.64 -14.02 10.15
CA TYR A 103 2.70 -12.93 9.19
C TYR A 103 3.91 -12.04 9.37
N ARG A 104 4.18 -11.24 8.35
CA ARG A 104 5.20 -10.20 8.40
C ARG A 104 4.74 -8.93 7.70
N ILE A 105 5.23 -7.81 8.20
CA ILE A 105 5.10 -6.48 7.63
C ILE A 105 6.50 -5.94 7.41
N LEU A 106 6.80 -5.62 6.17
CA LEU A 106 8.04 -5.00 5.73
C LEU A 106 7.70 -3.56 5.36
N MET A 107 8.53 -2.62 5.79
CA MET A 107 8.28 -1.21 5.51
C MET A 107 9.58 -0.43 5.56
N ASP A 108 9.75 0.47 4.59
CA ASP A 108 10.81 1.47 4.63
C ASP A 108 10.55 2.49 5.75
N GLN A 109 11.38 2.43 6.80
CA GLN A 109 11.22 3.25 8.00
C GLN A 109 12.13 4.49 8.02
N ASP A 110 13.25 4.47 7.31
CA ASP A 110 14.34 5.39 7.64
C ASP A 110 14.54 6.52 6.62
N SER A 111 14.35 6.32 5.30
CA SER A 111 14.73 7.39 4.33
C SER A 111 14.17 7.33 2.90
N GLY A 112 13.43 6.30 2.48
CA GLY A 112 13.02 6.21 1.07
C GLY A 112 11.60 6.67 0.78
N ILE A 113 11.07 6.21 -0.36
CA ILE A 113 9.80 6.63 -0.98
C ILE A 113 8.58 6.31 -0.11
N GLY A 114 8.73 5.42 0.89
CA GLY A 114 7.63 4.92 1.70
C GLY A 114 6.93 3.75 1.01
N HIS A 115 7.59 2.60 0.93
CA HIS A 115 6.96 1.36 0.50
C HIS A 115 6.70 0.44 1.68
N ALA A 116 5.58 -0.27 1.63
CA ALA A 116 5.22 -1.31 2.56
C ALA A 116 4.81 -2.58 1.80
N CYS A 117 5.11 -3.73 2.38
CA CYS A 117 4.72 -5.03 1.84
C CYS A 117 4.42 -5.97 2.99
N PHE A 118 3.28 -6.68 2.95
CA PHE A 118 2.92 -7.63 3.99
C PHE A 118 2.07 -8.79 3.48
N TRP A 119 2.21 -9.92 4.17
CA TRP A 119 1.45 -11.14 3.91
C TRP A 119 1.49 -12.07 5.12
N GLY A 120 0.50 -12.97 5.20
CA GLY A 120 0.47 -14.08 6.13
C GLY A 120 0.71 -15.43 5.47
N THR A 121 0.95 -16.46 6.28
CA THR A 121 1.09 -17.87 5.86
C THR A 121 -0.22 -18.49 5.36
N SER A 122 -1.35 -17.81 5.60
CA SER A 122 -2.69 -18.19 5.16
C SER A 122 -3.53 -16.93 4.89
N HIS A 123 -4.72 -17.09 4.31
CA HIS A 123 -5.64 -15.96 4.14
C HIS A 123 -6.02 -15.31 5.48
N SER A 124 -6.34 -16.10 6.50
CA SER A 124 -6.67 -15.57 7.83
C SER A 124 -5.49 -14.83 8.46
N ALA A 125 -4.27 -15.34 8.27
CA ALA A 125 -3.08 -14.65 8.73
C ALA A 125 -2.83 -13.33 7.97
N THR A 126 -3.13 -13.28 6.66
CA THR A 126 -3.09 -12.01 5.88
C THR A 126 -4.17 -11.03 6.35
N MET A 127 -5.35 -11.50 6.76
CA MET A 127 -6.36 -10.65 7.40
C MET A 127 -5.80 -10.03 8.69
N THR A 128 -5.22 -10.84 9.57
CA THR A 128 -4.58 -10.36 10.81
C THR A 128 -3.43 -9.40 10.51
N ALA A 129 -2.63 -9.67 9.49
CA ALA A 129 -1.56 -8.78 9.04
C ALA A 129 -2.11 -7.44 8.55
N THR A 130 -3.26 -7.45 7.86
CA THR A 130 -3.96 -6.24 7.40
C THR A 130 -4.40 -5.39 8.58
N ASP A 131 -4.99 -6.03 9.61
CA ASP A 131 -5.42 -5.34 10.83
C ASP A 131 -4.22 -4.72 11.56
N ALA A 132 -3.14 -5.49 11.72
CA ALA A 132 -1.90 -5.02 12.33
C ALA A 132 -1.23 -3.89 11.52
N PHE A 133 -1.30 -3.95 10.19
CA PHE A 133 -0.79 -2.89 9.32
C PHE A 133 -1.59 -1.60 9.52
N ILE A 134 -2.92 -1.67 9.48
CA ILE A 134 -3.80 -0.50 9.67
C ILE A 134 -3.55 0.13 11.05
N GLU A 135 -3.46 -0.68 12.11
CA GLU A 135 -3.28 -0.21 13.48
C GLU A 135 -1.90 0.42 13.72
N ARG A 136 -0.83 -0.16 13.16
CA ARG A 136 0.55 0.13 13.60
C ARG A 136 1.45 0.75 12.55
N ALA A 137 1.20 0.46 11.27
CA ALA A 137 2.08 0.83 10.18
C ALA A 137 1.49 1.92 9.26
N LEU A 138 0.16 2.01 9.16
CA LEU A 138 -0.49 2.92 8.24
C LEU A 138 -0.22 4.40 8.56
N GLY A 139 -0.27 4.80 9.83
CA GLY A 139 0.04 6.18 10.24
C GLY A 139 1.45 6.62 9.82
N PRO A 140 2.51 5.90 10.25
CA PRO A 140 3.88 6.18 9.81
C PRO A 140 4.07 6.11 8.29
N PHE A 141 3.39 5.19 7.61
CA PHE A 141 3.41 5.10 6.14
C PHE A 141 2.85 6.38 5.51
N LEU A 142 1.67 6.83 5.94
CA LEU A 142 1.00 7.98 5.34
C LEU A 142 1.73 9.30 5.62
N GLN A 143 2.36 9.44 6.79
CA GLN A 143 3.23 10.59 7.08
C GLN A 143 4.37 10.70 6.05
N ARG A 144 5.01 9.57 5.69
CA ARG A 144 6.06 9.56 4.67
C ARG A 144 5.50 9.84 3.27
N ALA A 145 4.35 9.26 2.96
CA ALA A 145 3.69 9.49 1.69
C ALA A 145 3.30 10.97 1.49
N ALA A 146 2.82 11.63 2.55
CA ALA A 146 2.46 13.05 2.54
C ALA A 146 3.67 13.95 2.22
N LEU A 147 4.84 13.69 2.81
CA LEU A 147 6.07 14.46 2.54
C LEU A 147 6.46 14.48 1.06
N ARG A 148 6.04 13.48 0.28
CA ARG A 148 6.28 13.40 -1.17
C ARG A 148 5.18 14.05 -2.00
N ALA A 149 3.94 14.00 -1.51
CA ALA A 149 2.79 14.57 -2.21
C ALA A 149 2.83 16.10 -2.20
N THR A 150 3.48 16.72 -1.21
CA THR A 150 3.71 18.16 -1.17
C THR A 150 4.79 18.56 -2.18
N PRO A 151 4.49 19.38 -3.20
CA PRO A 151 5.50 19.86 -4.14
C PRO A 151 6.50 20.77 -3.41
N ALA A 152 7.78 20.66 -3.77
CA ALA A 152 8.82 21.58 -3.32
C ALA A 152 8.57 22.98 -3.91
N GLY A 153 7.72 23.80 -3.28
CA GLY A 153 7.36 25.12 -3.81
C GLY A 153 6.43 25.98 -2.96
N ASP A 154 5.68 25.42 -2.00
CA ASP A 154 4.75 26.19 -1.15
C ASP A 154 5.15 26.16 0.33
N ALA A 155 6.37 26.61 0.64
CA ALA A 155 6.83 26.90 2.00
C ALA A 155 7.50 28.28 2.06
#